data_AF-A0A061RS96-F1
#
_entry.id   AF-A0A061RS96-F1
#
_cell.length_a   1.000
_cell.length_b   1.000
_cell.length_c   1.000
_cell.angle_alpha   90.00
_cell.angle_beta   90.00
_cell.angle_gamma   90.00
#
_symmetry.space_group_name_H-M   'P 1'
#
loop_
_entity.id
_entity.type
_entity.pdbx_description
1 polymer ?
#
loop_
_entity_poly.entity_id
_entity_poly.type
_entity_poly.pdbx_seq_one_letter_code
_entity_poly.pdbx_strand_id
1 'polypeptide(L)'
;DSVNKPFLPMAAGELSAGTAWAIVVLLAAVGIGLASTFGALIGSLYTFGLFLGTIYSVPPFRLKRFAVAAFMIIATVRGFLLNFGVYHATRAALQLPFEWSPAIMFITAFATIFAVVIAVTKDLPDVLGDQRFGIKTFAAIYAAFAMSGAFCIPVMVGGHAALAAILALRAWKLHSAGYEQAAIQSFYRWIWNLFYAEYAMLPFI
;
A
#
# COMPACT_ATOMS: atom_id res chain seq x y z
N ASP A 1 0.62 1.56 -18.07
CA ASP A 1 1.98 0.96 -18.09
C ASP A 1 2.78 1.43 -19.28
N SER A 2 2.46 1.10 -20.53
CA SER A 2 3.26 1.54 -21.70
C SER A 2 3.43 3.06 -21.84
N VAL A 3 2.50 3.87 -21.28
CA VAL A 3 2.61 5.34 -21.25
C VAL A 3 3.42 5.81 -20.03
N ASN A 4 2.96 5.50 -18.81
CA ASN A 4 3.51 6.07 -17.58
C ASN A 4 4.76 5.35 -17.06
N LYS A 5 4.90 4.05 -17.36
CA LYS A 5 5.89 3.14 -16.76
C LYS A 5 6.43 2.17 -17.81
N PRO A 6 7.06 2.67 -18.90
CA PRO A 6 7.53 1.84 -20.00
C PRO A 6 8.65 0.87 -19.61
N PHE A 7 9.35 1.16 -18.50
CA PHE A 7 10.42 0.33 -17.95
C PHE A 7 9.92 -0.95 -17.24
N LEU A 8 8.60 -1.15 -17.06
CA LEU A 8 8.09 -2.37 -16.44
C LEU A 8 8.29 -3.58 -17.36
N PRO A 9 8.58 -4.79 -16.83
CA PRO A 9 9.00 -5.94 -17.64
C PRO A 9 8.05 -6.30 -18.79
N MET A 10 6.74 -6.22 -18.55
CA MET A 10 5.71 -6.45 -19.57
C MET A 10 5.66 -5.34 -20.64
N ALA A 11 5.89 -4.08 -20.25
CA ALA A 11 5.86 -2.93 -21.15
C ALA A 11 7.16 -2.81 -21.97
N ALA A 12 8.29 -3.20 -21.38
CA ALA A 12 9.61 -3.26 -22.01
C ALA A 12 9.79 -4.48 -22.93
N GLY A 13 8.87 -5.45 -22.87
CA GLY A 13 8.96 -6.70 -23.65
C GLY A 13 9.89 -7.76 -23.07
N GLU A 14 10.41 -7.55 -21.86
CA GLU A 14 11.26 -8.49 -21.12
C GLU A 14 10.46 -9.69 -20.57
N LEU A 15 9.15 -9.53 -20.37
CA LEU A 15 8.24 -10.59 -19.93
C LEU A 15 7.09 -10.73 -20.93
N SER A 16 6.87 -11.95 -21.44
CA SER A 16 5.75 -12.25 -22.33
C SER A 16 4.44 -12.35 -21.56
N ALA A 17 3.31 -12.03 -22.22
CA ALA A 17 1.99 -12.13 -21.61
C ALA A 17 1.63 -13.58 -21.23
N GLY A 18 2.03 -14.56 -22.03
CA GLY A 18 1.82 -15.98 -21.73
C GLY A 18 2.57 -16.42 -20.48
N THR A 19 3.84 -16.02 -20.35
CA THR A 19 4.65 -16.31 -19.16
C THR A 19 4.08 -15.62 -17.92
N ALA A 20 3.67 -14.35 -18.02
CA ALA A 20 3.06 -13.63 -16.92
C ALA A 20 1.77 -14.31 -16.41
N TRP A 21 0.90 -14.73 -17.33
CA TRP A 21 -0.31 -15.49 -16.97
C TRP A 21 0.02 -16.83 -16.32
N ALA A 22 0.99 -17.58 -16.85
CA ALA A 22 1.42 -18.85 -16.27
C ALA A 22 1.91 -18.66 -14.83
N ILE A 23 2.72 -17.63 -14.57
CA ILE A 23 3.19 -17.28 -13.22
C ILE A 23 2.01 -16.96 -12.30
N VAL A 24 1.08 -16.09 -12.74
CA VAL A 24 -0.06 -15.68 -11.92
C VAL A 24 -0.96 -16.87 -11.55
N VAL A 25 -1.28 -17.73 -12.52
CA VAL A 25 -2.13 -18.91 -12.30
C VAL A 25 -1.44 -19.93 -11.39
N LEU A 26 -0.14 -20.17 -11.60
CA LEU A 26 0.64 -21.07 -10.76
C LEU A 26 0.69 -20.58 -9.31
N LEU A 27 1.01 -19.30 -9.10
CA LEU A 27 1.08 -18.70 -7.76
C LEU A 27 -0.29 -18.68 -7.08
N ALA A 28 -1.38 -18.45 -7.82
CA ALA A 28 -2.74 -18.54 -7.29
C ALA A 28 -3.08 -19.96 -6.85
N ALA A 29 -2.75 -20.98 -7.68
CA ALA A 29 -3.00 -22.38 -7.35
C ALA A 29 -2.20 -22.84 -6.12
N VAL A 30 -0.90 -22.54 -6.08
CA VAL A 30 -0.04 -22.82 -4.92
C VAL A 30 -0.56 -22.11 -3.68
N GLY A 31 -0.93 -20.84 -3.81
CA GLY A 31 -1.46 -20.05 -2.71
C GLY A 31 -2.78 -20.59 -2.13
N ILE A 32 -3.71 -21.02 -2.99
CA ILE A 32 -4.95 -21.69 -2.56
C ILE A 32 -4.63 -23.01 -1.84
N GLY A 33 -3.72 -23.80 -2.40
CA GLY A 33 -3.25 -25.05 -1.78
C GLY A 33 -2.69 -24.82 -0.38
N LEU A 34 -1.81 -23.84 -0.21
CA LEU A 34 -1.26 -23.47 1.09
C LEU A 34 -2.33 -22.92 2.03
N ALA A 35 -3.19 -22.00 1.58
CA ALA A 35 -4.22 -21.41 2.43
C ALA A 35 -5.23 -22.45 2.96
N SER A 36 -5.47 -23.52 2.20
CA SER A 36 -6.35 -24.62 2.62
C SER A 36 -5.84 -25.41 3.84
N THR A 37 -4.54 -25.32 4.18
CA THR A 37 -3.96 -26.02 5.34
C THR A 37 -4.17 -25.28 6.66
N PHE A 38 -4.53 -24.00 6.64
CA PHE A 38 -4.72 -23.15 7.83
C PHE A 38 -6.17 -23.15 8.36
N GLY A 39 -7.08 -23.87 7.71
CA GLY A 39 -8.49 -23.98 8.07
C GLY A 39 -9.43 -23.10 7.26
N ALA A 40 -10.73 -23.34 7.42
CA ALA A 40 -11.77 -22.79 6.55
C ALA A 40 -11.82 -21.25 6.52
N LEU A 41 -11.58 -20.58 7.65
CA LEU A 41 -11.61 -19.11 7.71
C LEU A 41 -10.47 -18.50 6.90
N ILE A 42 -9.22 -18.92 7.13
CA ILE A 42 -8.05 -18.38 6.41
C ILE A 42 -8.14 -18.71 4.92
N GLY A 43 -8.55 -19.93 4.57
CA GLY A 43 -8.84 -20.30 3.17
C GLY A 43 -9.89 -19.38 2.53
N SER A 44 -10.98 -19.09 3.24
CA SER A 44 -12.04 -18.19 2.75
C SER A 44 -11.55 -16.75 2.58
N LEU A 45 -10.81 -16.21 3.54
CA LEU A 45 -10.26 -14.85 3.45
C LEU A 45 -9.22 -14.73 2.32
N TYR A 46 -8.38 -15.75 2.13
CA TYR A 46 -7.40 -15.79 1.06
C TYR A 46 -8.06 -15.82 -0.32
N THR A 47 -9.01 -16.74 -0.53
CA THR A 47 -9.77 -16.85 -1.79
C THR A 47 -10.59 -15.59 -2.07
N PHE A 48 -11.19 -14.99 -1.03
CA PHE A 48 -11.87 -13.70 -1.15
C PHE A 48 -10.91 -12.57 -1.56
N GLY A 49 -9.71 -12.51 -0.97
CA GLY A 49 -8.66 -11.57 -1.37
C GLY A 49 -8.21 -11.76 -2.82
N LEU A 50 -8.03 -13.01 -3.26
CA LEU A 50 -7.74 -13.34 -4.66
C LEU A 50 -8.87 -12.93 -5.60
N PHE A 51 -10.12 -13.16 -5.22
CA PHE A 51 -11.30 -12.73 -5.97
C PHE A 51 -11.30 -11.20 -6.14
N LEU A 52 -11.15 -10.45 -5.05
CA LEU A 52 -11.07 -8.98 -5.08
C LEU A 52 -9.91 -8.48 -5.96
N GLY A 53 -8.72 -9.08 -5.84
CA GLY A 53 -7.57 -8.76 -6.69
C GLY A 53 -7.81 -9.07 -8.17
N THR A 54 -8.57 -10.12 -8.47
CA THR A 54 -8.92 -10.51 -9.84
C THR A 54 -9.88 -9.50 -10.47
N ILE A 55 -11.01 -9.21 -9.81
CA ILE A 55 -11.99 -8.23 -10.34
C ILE A 55 -11.42 -6.80 -10.38
N TYR A 56 -10.40 -6.50 -9.55
CA TYR A 56 -9.66 -5.25 -9.59
C TYR A 56 -8.86 -5.08 -10.90
N SER A 57 -8.18 -6.14 -11.37
CA SER A 57 -7.21 -6.06 -12.46
C SER A 57 -7.71 -6.57 -13.83
N VAL A 58 -8.53 -7.62 -13.83
CA VAL A 58 -8.86 -8.41 -15.03
C VAL A 58 -10.19 -7.96 -15.64
N PRO A 59 -10.32 -7.88 -16.98
CA PRO A 59 -11.60 -7.69 -17.65
C PRO A 59 -12.63 -8.80 -17.30
N PRO A 60 -13.94 -8.52 -17.33
CA PRO A 60 -14.58 -7.28 -17.78
C PRO A 60 -14.67 -6.18 -16.72
N PHE A 61 -14.48 -6.52 -15.44
CA PHE A 61 -14.74 -5.57 -14.34
C PHE A 61 -13.66 -4.49 -14.24
N ARG A 62 -12.39 -4.91 -14.13
CA ARG A 62 -11.20 -4.06 -13.97
C ARG A 62 -11.49 -2.86 -13.06
N LEU A 63 -11.93 -3.12 -11.83
CA LEU A 63 -12.44 -2.10 -10.91
C LEU A 63 -11.44 -1.02 -10.55
N LYS A 64 -10.14 -1.25 -10.80
CA LYS A 64 -9.10 -0.23 -10.66
C LYS A 64 -9.37 1.07 -11.43
N ARG A 65 -10.21 1.02 -12.48
CA ARG A 65 -10.63 2.21 -13.26
C ARG A 65 -11.59 3.14 -12.51
N PHE A 66 -12.23 2.65 -11.45
CA PHE A 66 -13.17 3.42 -10.64
C PHE A 66 -12.51 3.74 -9.31
N ALA A 67 -12.27 5.03 -9.04
CA ALA A 67 -11.50 5.49 -7.89
C ALA A 67 -12.03 4.93 -6.55
N VAL A 68 -13.36 4.97 -6.34
CA VAL A 68 -14.00 4.48 -5.11
C VAL A 68 -13.84 2.96 -4.96
N ALA A 69 -14.07 2.19 -6.03
CA ALA A 69 -13.94 0.73 -5.96
C ALA A 69 -12.48 0.32 -5.73
N ALA A 70 -11.54 0.98 -6.41
CA ALA A 70 -10.11 0.76 -6.23
C ALA A 70 -9.68 1.03 -4.78
N PHE A 71 -10.13 2.15 -4.23
CA PHE A 71 -9.92 2.55 -2.85
C PHE A 71 -10.46 1.50 -1.86
N MET A 72 -11.73 1.10 -1.98
CA MET A 72 -12.37 0.14 -1.08
C MET A 72 -11.66 -1.22 -1.10
N ILE A 73 -11.25 -1.69 -2.26
CA ILE A 73 -10.52 -2.96 -2.40
C ILE A 73 -9.15 -2.88 -1.71
N ILE A 74 -8.40 -1.80 -1.89
CA ILE A 74 -7.08 -1.62 -1.28
C ILE A 74 -7.21 -1.54 0.25
N ALA A 75 -8.13 -0.73 0.76
CA ALA A 75 -8.38 -0.60 2.19
C ALA A 75 -8.80 -1.96 2.81
N THR A 76 -9.65 -2.71 2.12
CA THR A 76 -10.11 -4.04 2.58
C THR A 76 -8.97 -5.04 2.59
N VAL A 77 -8.26 -5.22 1.47
CA VAL A 77 -7.26 -6.29 1.32
C VAL A 77 -5.97 -5.97 2.07
N ARG A 78 -5.44 -4.75 1.90
CA ARG A 78 -4.15 -4.35 2.49
C ARG A 78 -4.30 -3.76 3.89
N GLY A 79 -5.38 -3.03 4.14
CA GLY A 79 -5.64 -2.42 5.44
C GLY A 79 -6.14 -3.43 6.47
N PHE A 80 -7.23 -4.14 6.15
CA PHE A 80 -7.91 -5.00 7.12
C PHE A 80 -7.51 -6.48 7.01
N LEU A 81 -7.80 -7.13 5.88
CA LEU A 81 -7.71 -8.59 5.73
C LEU A 81 -6.32 -9.13 6.02
N LEU A 82 -5.27 -8.43 5.58
CA LEU A 82 -3.89 -8.83 5.85
C LEU A 82 -3.58 -8.85 7.35
N ASN A 83 -3.88 -7.76 8.06
CA ASN A 83 -3.60 -7.63 9.49
C ASN A 83 -4.42 -8.63 10.31
N PHE A 84 -5.72 -8.74 10.02
CA PHE A 84 -6.61 -9.71 10.66
C PHE A 84 -6.14 -11.16 10.38
N GLY A 85 -5.91 -11.49 9.11
CA GLY A 85 -5.57 -12.85 8.68
C GLY A 85 -4.26 -13.34 9.28
N VAL A 86 -3.22 -12.50 9.28
CA VAL A 86 -1.93 -12.83 9.89
C VAL A 86 -2.08 -13.04 11.40
N TYR A 87 -2.82 -12.16 12.08
CA TYR A 87 -3.00 -12.29 13.53
C TYR A 87 -3.82 -13.53 13.91
N HIS A 88 -4.91 -13.79 13.18
CA HIS A 88 -5.72 -14.98 13.36
C HIS A 88 -4.90 -16.26 13.14
N ALA A 89 -4.17 -16.35 12.02
CA ALA A 89 -3.32 -17.49 11.71
C ALA A 89 -2.23 -17.71 12.77
N THR A 90 -1.61 -16.62 13.25
CA THR A 90 -0.60 -16.69 14.32
C THR A 90 -1.18 -17.26 15.61
N ARG A 91 -2.34 -16.77 16.06
CA ARG A 91 -2.98 -17.30 17.28
C ARG A 91 -3.40 -18.75 17.12
N ALA A 92 -3.96 -19.11 15.97
CA ALA A 92 -4.35 -20.49 15.67
C ALA A 92 -3.14 -21.44 15.68
N ALA A 93 -2.00 -21.02 15.12
CA ALA A 93 -0.76 -21.80 15.15
C ALA A 93 -0.21 -21.99 16.57
N LEU A 94 -0.44 -21.01 17.46
CA LEU A 94 -0.11 -21.09 18.89
C LEU A 94 -1.17 -21.82 19.73
N GLN A 95 -2.21 -22.37 19.09
CA GLN A 95 -3.34 -23.03 19.77
C GLN A 95 -4.07 -22.13 20.78
N LEU A 96 -4.08 -20.82 20.53
CA LEU A 96 -4.78 -19.84 21.36
C LEU A 96 -6.14 -19.50 20.76
N PRO A 97 -7.19 -19.31 21.58
CA PRO A 97 -8.46 -18.78 21.09
C PRO A 97 -8.24 -17.38 20.49
N PHE A 98 -9.03 -16.99 19.49
CA PHE A 98 -8.92 -15.66 18.93
C PHE A 98 -9.42 -14.61 19.92
N GLU A 99 -8.59 -13.59 20.18
CA GLU A 99 -8.93 -12.44 21.01
C GLU A 99 -8.26 -11.20 20.43
N TRP A 100 -8.99 -10.08 20.38
CA TRP A 100 -8.43 -8.82 19.90
C TRP A 100 -7.39 -8.27 20.88
N SER A 101 -6.20 -7.94 20.35
CA SER A 101 -5.19 -7.18 21.08
C SER A 101 -5.32 -5.69 20.77
N PRO A 102 -5.21 -4.78 21.76
CA PRO A 102 -5.16 -3.35 21.52
C PRO A 102 -4.09 -2.93 20.50
N ALA A 103 -2.93 -3.59 20.51
CA ALA A 103 -1.86 -3.32 19.54
C ALA A 103 -2.27 -3.74 18.11
N ILE A 104 -3.00 -4.85 17.97
CA ILE A 104 -3.47 -5.33 16.68
C ILE A 104 -4.63 -4.49 16.16
N MET A 105 -5.54 -4.05 17.03
CA MET A 105 -6.59 -3.10 16.65
C MET A 105 -5.98 -1.79 16.18
N PHE A 106 -4.99 -1.27 16.91
CA PHE A 106 -4.25 -0.06 16.53
C PHE A 106 -3.58 -0.23 15.16
N ILE A 107 -2.76 -1.27 14.96
CA ILE A 107 -2.05 -1.44 13.69
C ILE A 107 -2.99 -1.72 12.52
N THR A 108 -4.12 -2.41 12.75
CA THR A 108 -5.13 -2.66 11.71
C THR A 108 -5.83 -1.37 11.31
N ALA A 109 -6.28 -0.57 12.29
CA ALA A 109 -6.89 0.74 12.02
C ALA A 109 -5.90 1.67 11.32
N PHE A 110 -4.66 1.69 11.81
CA PHE A 110 -3.57 2.46 11.26
C PHE A 110 -3.26 2.08 9.81
N ALA A 111 -3.03 0.80 9.53
CA ALA A 111 -2.76 0.29 8.19
C ALA A 111 -3.95 0.52 7.25
N THR A 112 -5.18 0.47 7.75
CA THR A 112 -6.38 0.77 6.96
C THR A 112 -6.45 2.25 6.58
N ILE A 113 -6.20 3.15 7.53
CA ILE A 113 -6.09 4.59 7.26
C ILE A 113 -4.95 4.85 6.27
N PHE A 114 -3.80 4.21 6.46
CA PHE A 114 -2.66 4.40 5.57
C PHE A 114 -2.92 3.85 4.16
N ALA A 115 -3.62 2.71 4.04
CA ALA A 115 -4.05 2.17 2.77
C ALA A 115 -4.99 3.12 2.01
N VAL A 116 -5.79 3.94 2.72
CA VAL A 116 -6.58 5.02 2.12
C VAL A 116 -5.68 6.04 1.45
N VAL A 117 -4.67 6.53 2.17
CA VAL A 117 -3.71 7.53 1.66
C VAL A 117 -2.99 6.99 0.44
N ILE A 118 -2.48 5.76 0.48
CA ILE A 118 -1.85 5.10 -0.68
C ILE A 118 -2.84 5.01 -1.84
N ALA A 119 -4.09 4.58 -1.59
CA ALA A 119 -5.05 4.39 -2.67
C ALA A 119 -5.34 5.69 -3.42
N VAL A 120 -5.36 6.83 -2.73
CA VAL A 120 -5.54 8.16 -3.34
C VAL A 120 -4.27 8.63 -4.06
N THR A 121 -3.10 8.36 -3.49
CA THR A 121 -1.84 8.96 -3.95
C THR A 121 -1.07 8.10 -4.96
N LYS A 122 -1.29 6.78 -4.99
CA LYS A 122 -0.56 5.84 -5.86
C LYS A 122 -0.69 6.15 -7.36
N ASP A 123 -1.77 6.83 -7.74
CA ASP A 123 -2.11 7.13 -9.14
C ASP A 123 -1.57 8.50 -9.58
N LEU A 124 -0.89 9.27 -8.71
CA LEU A 124 -0.22 10.53 -9.10
C LEU A 124 0.74 10.34 -10.28
N PRO A 125 1.64 9.33 -10.29
CA PRO A 125 2.52 9.08 -11.43
C PRO A 125 1.77 8.58 -12.67
N ASP A 126 0.49 8.19 -12.53
CA ASP A 126 -0.29 7.57 -13.59
C ASP A 126 -1.25 8.53 -14.32
N VAL A 127 -1.31 9.80 -13.89
CA VAL A 127 -2.26 10.83 -14.38
C VAL A 127 -2.28 10.96 -15.90
N LEU A 128 -1.13 10.99 -16.58
CA LEU A 128 -1.08 11.19 -18.04
C LEU A 128 -1.74 10.02 -18.79
N GLY A 129 -1.42 8.79 -18.41
CA GLY A 129 -2.04 7.59 -18.94
C GLY A 129 -3.53 7.53 -18.62
N ASP A 130 -3.91 7.83 -17.37
CA ASP A 130 -5.31 7.83 -16.94
C ASP A 130 -6.15 8.82 -17.77
N GLN A 131 -5.68 10.05 -17.97
CA GLN A 131 -6.34 11.04 -18.82
C GLN A 131 -6.48 10.56 -20.26
N ARG A 132 -5.42 9.98 -20.85
CA ARG A 132 -5.43 9.47 -22.24
C ARG A 132 -6.44 8.35 -22.46
N PHE A 133 -6.69 7.53 -21.43
CA PHE A 133 -7.64 6.41 -21.50
C PHE A 133 -8.99 6.73 -20.83
N GLY A 134 -9.26 7.99 -20.47
CA GLY A 134 -10.53 8.42 -19.86
C GLY A 134 -10.79 7.83 -18.47
N ILE A 135 -9.75 7.43 -17.75
CA ILE A 135 -9.84 6.88 -16.39
C ILE A 135 -9.88 8.04 -15.40
N LYS A 136 -10.94 8.11 -14.59
CA LYS A 136 -11.13 9.16 -13.58
C LYS A 136 -10.66 8.65 -12.21
N THR A 137 -9.35 8.72 -11.97
CA THR A 137 -8.76 8.50 -10.64
C THR A 137 -8.81 9.79 -9.80
N PHE A 138 -8.68 9.68 -8.47
CA PHE A 138 -8.62 10.87 -7.60
C PHE A 138 -7.45 11.79 -8.00
N ALA A 139 -6.30 11.20 -8.34
CA ALA A 139 -5.14 11.93 -8.83
C ALA A 139 -5.43 12.66 -10.15
N ALA A 140 -6.04 12.00 -11.14
CA ALA A 140 -6.38 12.62 -12.42
C ALA A 140 -7.41 13.75 -12.27
N ILE A 141 -8.38 13.62 -11.36
CA ILE A 141 -9.36 14.66 -11.05
C ILE A 141 -8.66 15.85 -10.39
N TYR A 142 -7.83 15.61 -9.36
CA TYR A 142 -7.09 16.68 -8.67
C TYR A 142 -6.14 17.42 -9.63
N ALA A 143 -5.40 16.69 -10.45
CA ALA A 143 -4.50 17.24 -11.45
C ALA A 143 -5.21 18.19 -12.43
N ALA A 144 -6.43 17.86 -12.86
CA ALA A 144 -7.22 18.72 -13.74
C ALA A 144 -7.56 20.09 -13.11
N PHE A 145 -7.56 20.19 -11.78
CA PHE A 145 -7.77 21.44 -11.06
C PHE A 145 -6.47 22.13 -10.60
N ALA A 146 -5.38 21.38 -10.41
CA ALA A 146 -4.16 21.85 -9.75
C ALA A 146 -2.97 22.15 -10.68
N MET A 147 -2.96 21.65 -11.92
CA MET A 147 -1.75 21.64 -12.76
C MET A 147 -1.46 22.93 -13.56
N SER A 148 -1.41 24.09 -12.88
CA SER A 148 -0.61 25.23 -13.34
C SER A 148 0.45 25.55 -12.28
N GLY A 149 1.72 25.20 -12.53
CA GLY A 149 2.84 25.47 -11.60
C GLY A 149 3.09 24.40 -10.53
N ALA A 150 2.75 23.13 -10.81
CA ALA A 150 2.60 22.04 -9.85
C ALA A 150 3.80 21.76 -8.92
N PHE A 151 5.04 22.03 -9.36
CA PHE A 151 6.22 21.72 -8.55
C PHE A 151 6.67 22.91 -7.68
N CYS A 152 6.32 22.87 -6.39
CA CYS A 152 6.74 23.89 -5.44
C CYS A 152 8.11 23.58 -4.85
N ILE A 153 9.18 23.99 -5.55
CA ILE A 153 10.58 23.77 -5.16
C ILE A 153 10.85 24.13 -3.68
N PRO A 154 10.41 25.29 -3.15
CA PRO A 154 10.70 25.65 -1.76
C PRO A 154 10.06 24.71 -0.74
N VAL A 155 8.84 24.24 -1.00
CA VAL A 155 8.13 23.29 -0.11
C VAL A 155 8.82 21.92 -0.16
N MET A 156 9.22 21.47 -1.34
CA MET A 156 9.91 20.19 -1.51
C MET A 156 11.27 20.16 -0.81
N VAL A 157 12.13 21.14 -1.11
CA VAL A 157 13.46 21.20 -0.54
C VAL A 157 13.39 21.48 0.96
N GLY A 158 12.59 22.46 1.39
CA GLY A 158 12.45 22.84 2.79
C GLY A 158 11.82 21.73 3.63
N GLY A 159 10.78 21.06 3.12
CA GLY A 159 10.10 19.97 3.80
C GLY A 159 11.00 18.76 4.00
N HIS A 160 11.68 18.28 2.95
CA HIS A 160 12.62 17.15 3.10
C HIS A 160 13.81 17.50 4.00
N ALA A 161 14.35 18.73 3.92
CA ALA A 161 15.41 19.18 4.81
C ALA A 161 14.97 19.19 6.28
N ALA A 162 13.74 19.66 6.56
CA ALA A 162 13.18 19.64 7.91
C ALA A 162 12.96 18.21 8.42
N LEU A 163 12.41 17.30 7.60
CA LEU A 163 12.21 15.90 7.97
C LEU A 163 13.55 15.19 8.23
N ALA A 164 14.56 15.44 7.39
CA ALA A 164 15.91 14.93 7.58
C ALA A 164 16.55 15.45 8.88
N ALA A 165 16.38 16.74 9.19
CA ALA A 165 16.86 17.33 10.44
C ALA A 165 16.18 16.70 11.66
N ILE A 166 14.85 16.47 11.61
CA ILE A 166 14.14 15.79 12.68
C ILE A 166 14.63 14.35 12.83
N LEU A 167 14.86 13.61 11.73
CA LEU A 167 15.40 12.25 11.78
C LEU A 167 16.78 12.24 12.45
N ALA A 168 17.67 13.16 12.07
CA ALA A 168 18.99 13.29 12.68
C ALA A 168 18.90 13.59 14.19
N LEU A 169 18.02 14.51 14.60
CA LEU A 169 17.77 14.80 16.02
C LEU A 169 17.23 13.58 16.78
N ARG A 170 16.35 12.79 16.15
CA ARG A 170 15.80 11.56 16.76
C ARG A 170 16.85 10.46 16.85
N ALA A 171 17.73 10.33 15.86
CA ALA A 171 18.85 9.40 15.89
C ALA A 171 19.87 9.78 16.97
N TRP A 172 20.17 11.07 17.11
CA TRP A 172 21.01 11.57 18.20
C TRP A 172 20.40 11.28 19.57
N LYS A 173 19.10 11.54 19.74
CA LYS A 173 18.39 11.22 20.99
C LYS A 173 18.42 9.73 21.32
N LEU A 174 18.31 8.84 20.32
CA LEU A 174 18.46 7.40 20.51
C LEU A 174 19.88 7.05 20.98
N HIS A 175 20.90 7.60 20.34
CA HIS A 175 22.30 7.38 20.71
C HIS A 175 22.58 7.85 22.14
N SER A 176 22.12 9.04 22.52
CA SER A 176 22.26 9.58 23.87
C SER A 176 21.51 8.76 24.94
N ALA A 177 20.48 8.00 24.55
CA ALA A 177 19.73 7.11 25.43
C ALA A 177 20.35 5.70 25.53
N GLY A 178 21.57 5.49 25.04
CA GLY A 178 22.27 4.21 25.16
C GLY A 178 21.58 3.03 24.47
N TYR A 179 20.70 3.31 23.50
CA TYR A 179 19.93 2.28 22.78
C TYR A 179 19.03 1.42 23.68
N GLU A 180 18.50 1.99 24.76
CA GLU A 180 17.48 1.30 25.55
C GLU A 180 16.26 0.91 24.70
N GLN A 181 15.63 -0.22 25.03
CA GLN A 181 14.53 -0.79 24.23
C GLN A 181 13.37 0.20 24.03
N ALA A 182 13.03 0.99 25.05
CA ALA A 182 12.01 2.04 24.96
C ALA A 182 12.41 3.16 23.99
N ALA A 183 13.69 3.55 23.97
CA ALA A 183 14.22 4.56 23.05
C ALA A 183 14.22 4.04 21.61
N ILE A 184 14.57 2.76 21.39
CA ILE A 184 14.50 2.10 20.08
C ILE A 184 13.07 2.11 19.54
N GLN A 185 12.09 1.67 20.34
CA GLN A 185 10.68 1.67 19.92
C GLN A 185 10.18 3.09 19.59
N SER A 186 10.59 4.07 20.40
CA SER A 186 10.27 5.48 20.15
C SER A 186 10.88 5.98 18.84
N PHE A 187 12.16 5.69 18.58
CA PHE A 187 12.85 6.06 17.35
C PHE A 187 12.22 5.40 16.12
N TYR A 188 11.91 4.10 16.20
CA TYR A 188 11.21 3.37 15.14
C TYR A 188 9.87 4.03 14.80
N ARG A 189 9.06 4.38 15.82
CA ARG A 189 7.82 5.13 15.62
C ARG A 189 8.04 6.47 14.93
N TRP A 190 9.14 7.17 15.25
CA TRP A 190 9.49 8.44 14.59
C TRP A 190 9.86 8.27 13.12
N ILE A 191 10.56 7.20 12.74
CA ILE A 191 10.84 6.89 11.33
C ILE A 191 9.51 6.82 10.55
N TRP A 192 8.55 6.07 11.06
CA TRP A 192 7.23 5.97 10.46
C TRP A 192 6.52 7.32 10.40
N ASN A 193 6.48 8.08 11.50
CA ASN A 193 5.86 9.41 11.52
C ASN A 193 6.44 10.35 10.45
N LEU A 194 7.76 10.32 10.24
CA LEU A 194 8.44 11.16 9.24
C LEU A 194 8.15 10.69 7.81
N PHE A 195 8.19 9.38 7.56
CA PHE A 195 7.77 8.81 6.29
C PHE A 195 6.32 9.21 5.94
N TYR A 196 5.42 9.20 6.93
CA TYR A 196 4.04 9.64 6.70
C TYR A 196 3.89 11.15 6.52
N ALA A 197 4.76 11.95 7.14
CA ALA A 197 4.77 13.39 6.96
C ALA A 197 5.15 13.78 5.52
N GLU A 198 5.91 12.95 4.79
CA GLU A 198 6.22 13.19 3.37
C GLU A 198 4.96 13.28 2.50
N TYR A 199 3.89 12.57 2.86
CA TYR A 199 2.62 12.61 2.12
C TYR A 199 1.96 13.99 2.15
N ALA A 200 2.25 14.83 3.16
CA ALA A 200 1.75 16.20 3.21
C ALA A 200 2.36 17.09 2.12
N MET A 201 3.51 16.71 1.56
CA MET A 201 4.15 17.43 0.45
C MET A 201 3.57 17.03 -0.92
N LEU A 202 3.00 15.83 -1.07
CA LEU A 202 2.51 15.32 -2.36
C LEU A 202 1.57 16.27 -3.15
N PRO A 203 0.69 17.08 -2.54
CA PRO A 203 -0.14 18.04 -3.28
C PRO A 203 0.62 19.18 -3.97
N PHE A 204 1.93 19.34 -3.69
CA PHE A 204 2.80 20.41 -4.18
C PHE A 204 3.90 19.90 -5.15
N ILE A 205 3.71 18.68 -5.69
CA ILE A 205 4.49 18.07 -6.79
C ILE A 205 3.75 18.29 -8.11
#